data_AF-Q8TY47-F1
#
_entry.id   AF-Q8TY47-F1
#
_cell.length_a   1.000
_cell.length_b   1.000
_cell.length_c   1.000
_cell.angle_alpha   90.00
_cell.angle_beta   90.00
_cell.angle_gamma   90.00
#
_symmetry.space_group_name_H-M   'P 1'
#
loop_
_entity.id
_entity.type
_entity.pdbx_description
1 polymer ?
#
loop_
_entity_poly.entity_id
_entity_poly.type
_entity_poly.pdbx_seq_one_letter_code
_entity_poly.pdbx_strand_id
1 'polypeptide(L)'
;MKTLEISIDKVVEMVLDRVEDADEDTVLEVLSETPAVRREFVTIDPERCVGCKTCYEECPVDALTEPDSTNPPEVDHDACVRCRLCAKSCPVDAIKVVSGEARVTKDSIEVKLEEVDVIRRKFVLRKAILRKDRCIACRLCEQICPVEAPNIDKLRIDEDKCIGCKACEHACPVDAIVIERTLTPPEFEREIELDQDMCIGCEVCVEVCPVDAVEMEGDVANISYDRCIRCGECARNCPTGAIKIKEVREEV
;
A
#
# COMPACT_ATOMS: atom_id res chain seq x y z
N MET A 1 -18.93 0.84 0.77
CA MET A 1 -18.98 1.82 1.87
C MET A 1 -19.63 1.17 3.08
N LYS A 2 -18.94 1.18 4.23
CA LYS A 2 -19.48 0.76 5.53
C LYS A 2 -19.35 1.93 6.50
N THR A 3 -20.37 2.15 7.33
CA THR A 3 -20.34 3.19 8.38
C THR A 3 -20.43 2.51 9.73
N LEU A 4 -19.59 2.98 10.66
CA LEU A 4 -19.60 2.59 12.07
C LEU A 4 -19.90 3.84 12.89
N GLU A 5 -20.69 3.67 13.95
CA GLU A 5 -21.04 4.76 14.87
C GLU A 5 -20.61 4.38 16.28
N ILE A 6 -19.90 5.29 16.93
CA ILE A 6 -19.50 5.18 18.33
C ILE A 6 -20.21 6.29 19.10
N SER A 7 -21.05 5.94 20.08
CA SER A 7 -21.75 6.93 20.91
C SER A 7 -20.76 7.87 21.58
N ILE A 8 -21.08 9.17 21.58
CA ILE A 8 -20.22 10.21 22.16
C ILE A 8 -20.03 10.01 23.67
N ASP A 9 -21.08 9.58 24.38
CA ASP A 9 -21.04 9.33 25.82
C ASP A 9 -19.95 8.32 26.18
N LYS A 10 -19.77 7.26 25.37
CA LYS A 10 -18.70 6.27 25.58
C LYS A 10 -17.31 6.89 25.42
N VAL A 11 -17.16 7.83 24.49
CA VAL A 11 -15.88 8.52 24.26
C VAL A 11 -15.58 9.46 25.43
N VAL A 12 -16.60 10.18 25.91
CA VAL A 12 -16.50 11.05 27.08
C VAL A 12 -16.07 10.24 28.31
N GLU A 13 -16.76 9.14 28.62
CA GLU A 13 -16.39 8.23 29.70
C GLU A 13 -14.93 7.75 29.57
N MET A 14 -14.51 7.32 28.38
CA MET A 14 -13.15 6.85 28.11
C MET A 14 -12.06 7.91 28.33
N VAL A 15 -12.37 9.19 28.12
CA VAL A 15 -11.44 10.32 28.32
C VAL A 15 -11.37 10.68 29.80
N LEU A 16 -12.51 10.80 30.48
CA LEU A 16 -12.58 11.13 31.90
C LEU A 16 -11.86 10.08 32.77
N ASP A 17 -11.87 8.81 32.37
CA ASP A 17 -11.12 7.73 33.04
C ASP A 17 -9.59 7.87 32.94
N ARG A 18 -9.07 8.70 32.01
CA ARG A 18 -7.64 8.80 31.71
C ARG A 18 -7.04 10.18 31.93
N VAL A 19 -7.87 11.22 32.04
CA VAL A 19 -7.44 12.61 32.15
C VAL A 19 -7.95 13.17 33.47
N GLU A 20 -7.03 13.35 34.41
CA GLU A 20 -7.31 14.04 35.67
C GLU A 20 -7.71 15.50 35.41
N ASP A 21 -8.63 16.03 36.23
CA ASP A 21 -9.11 17.42 36.18
C ASP A 21 -9.90 17.83 34.92
N ALA A 22 -10.28 16.89 34.04
CA ALA A 22 -11.24 17.15 32.96
C ALA A 22 -12.69 16.95 33.45
N ASP A 23 -13.61 17.81 33.01
CA ASP A 23 -15.05 17.64 33.14
C ASP A 23 -15.72 17.35 31.79
N GLU A 24 -16.96 16.90 31.83
CA GLU A 24 -17.74 16.52 30.64
C GLU A 24 -17.87 17.66 29.62
N ASP A 25 -18.10 18.89 30.09
CA ASP A 25 -18.24 20.07 29.23
C ASP A 25 -16.93 20.35 28.48
N THR A 26 -15.79 20.26 29.17
CA THR A 26 -14.46 20.42 28.58
C THR A 26 -14.19 19.36 27.52
N VAL A 27 -14.53 18.10 27.78
CA VAL A 27 -14.34 17.01 26.81
C VAL A 27 -15.21 17.22 25.58
N LEU A 28 -16.47 17.61 25.75
CA LEU A 28 -17.39 17.90 24.65
C LEU A 28 -16.94 19.09 23.80
N GLU A 29 -16.39 20.14 24.42
CA GLU A 29 -15.83 21.29 23.72
C GLU A 29 -14.67 20.84 22.80
N VAL A 30 -13.70 20.10 23.33
CA VAL A 30 -12.57 19.56 22.55
C VAL A 30 -13.04 18.66 21.40
N LEU A 31 -13.99 17.77 21.66
CA LEU A 31 -14.56 16.89 20.65
C LEU A 31 -15.29 17.68 19.55
N SER A 32 -15.97 18.78 19.90
CA SER A 32 -16.68 19.63 18.93
C SER A 32 -15.76 20.41 18.00
N GLU A 33 -14.54 20.74 18.46
CA GLU A 33 -13.51 21.42 17.66
C GLU A 33 -12.62 20.44 16.87
N THR A 34 -12.77 19.13 17.09
CA THR A 34 -11.95 18.12 16.44
C THR A 34 -12.29 18.02 14.94
N PRO A 35 -11.32 18.32 14.04
CA PRO A 35 -11.57 18.25 12.60
C PRO A 35 -11.77 16.80 12.14
N ALA A 36 -12.49 16.63 11.03
CA ALA A 36 -12.60 15.32 10.40
C ALA A 36 -11.22 14.83 9.95
N VAL A 37 -10.90 13.57 10.27
CA VAL A 37 -9.63 12.95 9.91
C VAL A 37 -9.89 11.95 8.79
N ARG A 38 -9.19 12.13 7.67
CA ARG A 38 -9.21 11.17 6.55
C ARG A 38 -7.84 10.55 6.36
N ARG A 39 -7.77 9.22 6.34
CA ARG A 39 -6.50 8.48 6.15
C ARG A 39 -6.72 7.19 5.38
N GLU A 40 -5.77 6.84 4.54
CA GLU A 40 -5.75 5.55 3.84
C GLU A 40 -4.92 4.52 4.60
N PHE A 41 -5.38 3.28 4.56
CA PHE A 41 -4.74 2.13 5.17
C PHE A 41 -4.57 1.02 4.13
N VAL A 42 -3.39 0.41 4.10
CA VAL A 42 -3.13 -0.81 3.33
C VAL A 42 -3.49 -2.00 4.19
N THR A 43 -4.37 -2.88 3.73
CA THR A 43 -4.77 -4.10 4.44
C THR A 43 -4.43 -5.33 3.62
N ILE A 44 -4.22 -6.46 4.30
CA ILE A 44 -3.82 -7.72 3.68
C ILE A 44 -4.82 -8.81 4.08
N ASP A 45 -5.37 -9.48 3.08
CA ASP A 45 -6.22 -10.67 3.21
C ASP A 45 -5.32 -11.91 3.36
N PRO A 46 -5.27 -12.53 4.55
CA PRO A 46 -4.42 -13.67 4.81
C PRO A 46 -4.85 -14.92 4.03
N GLU A 47 -6.12 -15.06 3.66
CA GLU A 47 -6.64 -16.23 2.95
C GLU A 47 -6.30 -16.21 1.46
N ARG A 48 -6.08 -15.02 0.89
CA ARG A 48 -5.70 -14.84 -0.52
C ARG A 48 -4.19 -14.72 -0.74
N CYS A 49 -3.42 -14.39 0.31
CA CYS A 49 -1.98 -14.23 0.19
C CYS A 49 -1.31 -15.56 -0.15
N VAL A 50 -0.43 -15.54 -1.15
CA VAL A 50 0.31 -16.74 -1.62
C VAL A 50 1.80 -16.69 -1.29
N GLY A 51 2.25 -15.77 -0.43
CA GLY A 51 3.66 -15.67 -0.04
C GLY A 51 4.61 -15.30 -1.18
N CYS A 52 4.13 -14.53 -2.17
CA CYS A 52 4.90 -14.21 -3.39
C CYS A 52 6.03 -13.18 -3.22
N LYS A 53 6.16 -12.56 -2.04
CA LYS A 53 7.16 -11.54 -1.68
C LYS A 53 7.18 -10.25 -2.50
N THR A 54 6.38 -10.13 -3.56
CA THR A 54 6.46 -8.98 -4.48
C THR A 54 6.11 -7.65 -3.81
N CYS A 55 5.16 -7.65 -2.86
CA CYS A 55 4.82 -6.44 -2.11
C CYS A 55 5.96 -5.97 -1.19
N TYR A 56 6.69 -6.91 -0.60
CA TYR A 56 7.86 -6.66 0.23
C TYR A 56 9.00 -6.08 -0.62
N GLU A 57 9.32 -6.73 -1.74
CA GLU A 57 10.39 -6.28 -2.67
C GLU A 57 10.13 -4.89 -3.28
N GLU A 58 8.86 -4.55 -3.55
CA GLU A 58 8.48 -3.26 -4.16
C GLU A 58 8.20 -2.16 -3.13
N CYS A 59 8.35 -2.43 -1.82
CA CYS A 59 8.11 -1.43 -0.77
C CYS A 59 9.31 -0.47 -0.68
N PRO A 60 9.16 0.83 -1.00
CA PRO A 60 10.30 1.75 -1.00
C PRO A 60 10.70 2.26 0.39
N VAL A 61 9.96 1.88 1.44
CA VAL A 61 10.10 2.40 2.81
C VAL A 61 10.13 1.27 3.85
N ASP A 62 10.34 0.03 3.41
CA ASP A 62 10.45 -1.16 4.28
C ASP A 62 9.31 -1.32 5.31
N ALA A 63 8.10 -0.86 4.96
CA ALA A 63 6.93 -0.90 5.85
C ALA A 63 6.22 -2.26 5.90
N LEU A 64 6.80 -3.30 5.31
CA LEU A 64 6.22 -4.64 5.23
C LEU A 64 7.22 -5.66 5.75
N THR A 65 6.75 -6.64 6.52
CA THR A 65 7.54 -7.83 6.83
C THR A 65 7.65 -8.76 5.61
N GLU A 66 8.71 -9.55 5.52
CA GLU A 66 8.86 -10.51 4.43
C GLU A 66 7.85 -11.67 4.60
N PRO A 67 6.98 -11.95 3.61
CA PRO A 67 6.01 -13.03 3.74
C PRO A 67 6.58 -14.39 3.33
N ASP A 68 5.92 -15.45 3.80
CA ASP A 68 6.13 -16.83 3.35
C ASP A 68 4.80 -17.52 2.98
N SER A 69 4.83 -18.82 2.72
CA SER A 69 3.66 -19.60 2.31
C SER A 69 2.57 -19.72 3.38
N THR A 70 2.87 -19.39 4.62
CA THR A 70 2.01 -19.53 5.81
C THR A 70 1.78 -18.21 6.54
N ASN A 71 2.71 -17.26 6.42
CA ASN A 71 2.68 -15.97 7.09
C ASN A 71 2.59 -14.85 6.03
N PRO A 72 1.42 -14.21 5.88
CA PRO A 72 1.28 -12.99 5.10
C PRO A 72 2.12 -11.84 5.70
N PRO A 73 2.40 -10.77 4.93
CA PRO A 73 3.10 -9.62 5.47
C PRO A 73 2.27 -8.93 6.55
N GLU A 74 2.94 -8.37 7.55
CA GLU A 74 2.38 -7.36 8.44
C GLU A 74 2.77 -5.96 7.92
N VAL A 75 1.89 -4.98 8.09
CA VAL A 75 2.11 -3.59 7.64
C VAL A 75 2.42 -2.71 8.84
N ASP A 76 3.59 -2.06 8.82
CA ASP A 76 3.88 -0.93 9.70
C ASP A 76 3.18 0.32 9.16
N HIS A 77 2.09 0.73 9.81
CA HIS A 77 1.27 1.87 9.40
C HIS A 77 1.88 3.24 9.73
N ASP A 78 2.93 3.26 10.56
CA ASP A 78 3.69 4.47 10.87
C ASP A 78 4.80 4.69 9.83
N ALA A 79 5.45 3.62 9.37
CA ALA A 79 6.41 3.68 8.26
C ALA A 79 5.73 3.81 6.87
N CYS A 80 4.52 3.26 6.69
CA CYS A 80 3.84 3.23 5.40
C CYS A 80 3.46 4.63 4.88
N VAL A 81 4.10 5.05 3.79
CA VAL A 81 3.82 6.32 3.09
C VAL A 81 2.64 6.27 2.12
N ARG A 82 1.89 5.16 2.09
CA ARG A 82 0.63 4.99 1.32
C ARG A 82 0.79 5.22 -0.20
N CYS A 83 1.93 4.83 -0.76
CA CYS A 83 2.17 4.90 -2.21
C CYS A 83 1.37 3.86 -3.03
N ARG A 84 0.73 2.90 -2.35
CA ARG A 84 -0.10 1.82 -2.93
C ARG A 84 0.65 0.84 -3.85
N LEU A 85 1.98 0.92 -4.00
CA LEU A 85 2.75 0.02 -4.88
C LEU A 85 2.53 -1.47 -4.58
N CYS A 86 2.44 -1.85 -3.31
CA CYS A 86 2.14 -3.22 -2.88
C CYS A 86 0.76 -3.70 -3.35
N ALA A 87 -0.27 -2.84 -3.27
CA ALA A 87 -1.60 -3.16 -3.80
C ALA A 87 -1.57 -3.28 -5.33
N LYS A 88 -0.82 -2.39 -6.01
CA LYS A 88 -0.62 -2.41 -7.46
C LYS A 88 0.09 -3.67 -7.94
N SER A 89 1.04 -4.20 -7.16
CA SER A 89 1.86 -5.37 -7.53
C SER A 89 1.31 -6.70 -7.04
N CYS A 90 0.22 -6.73 -6.27
CA CYS A 90 -0.36 -7.97 -5.76
C CYS A 90 -1.06 -8.79 -6.87
N PRO A 91 -0.55 -9.99 -7.25
CA PRO A 91 -1.11 -10.79 -8.34
C PRO A 91 -2.43 -11.49 -8.01
N VAL A 92 -2.78 -11.57 -6.72
CA VAL A 92 -3.87 -12.41 -6.20
C VAL A 92 -4.95 -11.61 -5.47
N ASP A 93 -4.92 -10.28 -5.58
CA ASP A 93 -5.90 -9.40 -4.92
C ASP A 93 -6.04 -9.67 -3.41
N ALA A 94 -4.91 -9.91 -2.76
CA ALA A 94 -4.81 -10.03 -1.31
C ALA A 94 -4.63 -8.66 -0.62
N ILE A 95 -4.14 -7.64 -1.33
CA ILE A 95 -3.85 -6.34 -0.73
C ILE A 95 -4.91 -5.32 -1.14
N LYS A 96 -5.56 -4.69 -0.16
CA LYS A 96 -6.58 -3.65 -0.36
C LYS A 96 -6.12 -2.32 0.21
N VAL A 97 -6.63 -1.24 -0.35
CA VAL A 97 -6.46 0.11 0.21
C VAL A 97 -7.82 0.58 0.69
N VAL A 98 -7.91 0.97 1.95
CA VAL A 98 -9.15 1.42 2.58
C VAL A 98 -8.97 2.87 3.02
N SER A 99 -9.82 3.76 2.52
CA SER A 99 -9.96 5.11 3.04
C SER A 99 -10.88 5.08 4.25
N GLY A 100 -10.39 5.57 5.39
CA GLY A 100 -11.19 5.85 6.58
C GLY A 100 -11.38 7.35 6.76
N GLU A 101 -12.62 7.79 6.95
CA GLU A 101 -12.96 9.15 7.38
C GLU A 101 -13.68 9.07 8.71
N ALA A 102 -13.09 9.67 9.75
CA ALA A 102 -13.69 9.80 11.06
C ALA A 102 -14.16 11.24 11.26
N ARG A 103 -15.42 11.42 11.64
CA ARG A 103 -16.02 12.72 11.94
C ARG A 103 -16.70 12.67 13.29
N VAL A 104 -16.36 13.62 14.15
CA VAL A 104 -17.07 13.82 15.40
C VAL A 104 -18.34 14.62 15.09
N THR A 105 -19.47 14.11 15.57
CA THR A 105 -20.77 14.79 15.56
C THR A 105 -21.18 15.09 17.00
N LYS A 106 -22.34 15.72 17.17
CA LYS A 106 -22.86 16.01 18.50
C LYS A 106 -23.10 14.74 19.33
N ASP A 107 -23.57 13.67 18.69
CA ASP A 107 -24.10 12.49 19.38
C ASP A 107 -23.21 11.24 19.20
N SER A 108 -22.30 11.26 18.22
CA SER A 108 -21.45 10.10 17.89
C SER A 108 -20.16 10.48 17.15
N ILE A 109 -19.20 9.56 17.13
CA ILE A 109 -18.13 9.52 16.14
C ILE A 109 -18.59 8.62 15.00
N GLU A 110 -18.75 9.22 13.82
CA GLU A 110 -19.05 8.50 12.58
C GLU A 110 -17.73 8.12 11.89
N VAL A 111 -17.54 6.82 11.64
CA VAL A 111 -16.39 6.32 10.87
C VAL A 111 -16.89 5.71 9.56
N LYS A 112 -16.50 6.32 8.44
CA LYS A 112 -16.80 5.85 7.08
C LYS A 112 -15.60 5.12 6.52
N LEU A 113 -15.81 3.89 6.05
CA LEU A 113 -14.80 3.06 5.42
C LEU A 113 -15.19 2.77 3.98
N GLU A 114 -14.26 3.05 3.06
CA GLU A 114 -14.42 2.86 1.63
C GLU A 114 -13.18 2.17 1.07
N GLU A 115 -13.37 1.11 0.28
CA GLU A 115 -12.28 0.53 -0.51
C GLU A 115 -11.94 1.51 -1.62
N VAL A 116 -10.65 1.77 -1.79
CA VAL A 116 -10.10 2.62 -2.83
C VAL A 116 -9.70 1.73 -3.99
N ASP A 117 -10.19 2.07 -5.18
CA ASP A 117 -9.80 1.38 -6.40
C ASP A 117 -8.32 1.65 -6.72
N VAL A 118 -7.59 0.57 -7.03
CA VAL A 118 -6.16 0.62 -7.34
C VAL A 118 -5.92 0.00 -8.71
N ILE A 119 -5.37 0.79 -9.62
CA ILE A 119 -4.89 0.38 -10.94
C ILE A 119 -3.73 -0.58 -10.74
N ARG A 120 -3.95 -1.86 -11.10
CA ARG A 120 -2.97 -2.92 -10.94
C ARG A 120 -1.97 -2.96 -12.08
N ARG A 121 -0.73 -3.27 -11.72
CA ARG A 121 0.34 -3.59 -12.67
C ARG A 121 0.15 -5.01 -13.19
N LYS A 122 0.61 -5.24 -14.41
CA LYS A 122 0.55 -6.56 -15.04
C LYS A 122 1.91 -7.24 -14.94
N PHE A 123 1.88 -8.53 -14.60
CA PHE A 123 3.05 -9.39 -14.74
C PHE A 123 3.19 -9.82 -16.19
N VAL A 124 4.36 -9.57 -16.76
CA VAL A 124 4.76 -10.07 -18.06
C VAL A 124 5.70 -11.25 -17.83
N LEU A 125 5.16 -12.46 -17.97
CA LEU A 125 5.94 -13.68 -17.90
C LEU A 125 6.90 -13.73 -19.10
N ARG A 126 8.17 -14.02 -18.84
CA ARG A 126 9.20 -14.28 -19.86
C ARG A 126 9.46 -15.76 -20.01
N LYS A 127 9.56 -16.46 -18.88
CA LYS A 127 9.85 -17.89 -18.86
C LYS A 127 9.49 -18.52 -17.51
N ALA A 128 9.00 -19.75 -17.53
CA ALA A 128 8.81 -20.58 -16.35
C ALA A 128 9.58 -21.90 -16.51
N ILE A 129 10.65 -22.06 -15.73
CA ILE A 129 11.56 -23.20 -15.81
C ILE A 129 11.39 -24.09 -14.60
N LEU A 130 11.21 -25.40 -14.81
CA LEU A 130 11.37 -26.43 -13.79
C LEU A 130 12.56 -27.33 -14.16
N ARG A 131 13.62 -27.28 -13.35
CA ARG A 131 14.87 -28.01 -13.56
C ARG A 131 14.73 -29.46 -13.11
N LYS A 132 14.71 -30.37 -14.10
CA LYS A 132 14.48 -31.81 -13.91
C LYS A 132 15.55 -32.48 -13.06
N ASP A 133 16.79 -32.01 -13.18
CA ASP A 133 17.97 -32.49 -12.46
C ASP A 133 17.98 -32.08 -10.97
N ARG A 134 17.16 -31.09 -10.58
CA ARG A 134 17.06 -30.61 -9.20
C ARG A 134 15.75 -30.99 -8.50
N CYS A 135 14.67 -31.17 -9.26
CA CYS A 135 13.35 -31.45 -8.69
C CYS A 135 13.34 -32.77 -7.90
N ILE A 136 12.97 -32.70 -6.62
CA ILE A 136 12.82 -33.87 -5.73
C ILE A 136 11.37 -34.38 -5.63
N ALA A 137 10.48 -33.89 -6.50
CA ALA A 137 9.06 -34.28 -6.56
C ALA A 137 8.28 -34.13 -5.24
N CYS A 138 8.59 -33.11 -4.43
CA CYS A 138 7.88 -32.82 -3.18
C CYS A 138 6.46 -32.24 -3.36
N ARG A 139 6.11 -31.80 -4.58
CA ARG A 139 4.78 -31.28 -4.99
C ARG A 139 4.28 -30.01 -4.28
N LEU A 140 5.11 -29.35 -3.48
CA LEU A 140 4.77 -28.08 -2.83
C LEU A 140 4.37 -26.99 -3.83
N CYS A 141 5.01 -26.96 -5.01
CA CYS A 141 4.66 -26.01 -6.06
C CYS A 141 3.25 -26.21 -6.63
N GLU A 142 2.71 -27.44 -6.64
CA GLU A 142 1.34 -27.72 -7.09
C GLU A 142 0.34 -27.25 -6.03
N GLN A 143 0.69 -27.38 -4.74
CA GLN A 143 -0.17 -26.98 -3.62
C GLN A 143 -0.31 -25.45 -3.49
N ILE A 144 0.77 -24.71 -3.68
CA ILE A 144 0.78 -23.24 -3.49
C ILE A 144 0.33 -22.47 -4.75
N CYS A 145 0.25 -23.11 -5.90
CA CYS A 145 -0.05 -22.41 -7.15
C CYS A 145 -1.54 -22.06 -7.24
N PRO A 146 -1.92 -20.78 -7.28
CA PRO A 146 -3.33 -20.38 -7.34
C PRO A 146 -4.01 -20.67 -8.69
N VAL A 147 -3.23 -21.08 -9.69
CA VAL A 147 -3.69 -21.25 -11.09
C VAL A 147 -3.30 -22.62 -11.68
N GLU A 148 -2.84 -23.55 -10.83
CA GLU A 148 -2.54 -24.94 -11.22
C GLU A 148 -1.61 -25.06 -12.45
N ALA A 149 -0.58 -24.20 -12.51
CA ALA A 149 0.37 -24.18 -13.62
C ALA A 149 1.46 -25.27 -13.54
N PRO A 150 2.06 -25.59 -12.38
CA PRO A 150 3.04 -26.66 -12.27
C PRO A 150 2.42 -28.05 -12.48
N ASN A 151 3.17 -28.95 -13.13
CA ASN A 151 2.84 -30.37 -13.23
C ASN A 151 4.11 -31.19 -13.01
N ILE A 152 4.23 -31.80 -11.82
CA ILE A 152 5.43 -32.52 -11.41
C ILE A 152 5.60 -33.83 -12.18
N ASP A 153 4.51 -34.51 -12.53
CA ASP A 153 4.57 -35.76 -13.30
C ASP A 153 5.13 -35.54 -14.72
N LYS A 154 4.86 -34.38 -15.31
CA LYS A 154 5.40 -33.96 -16.62
C LYS A 154 6.70 -33.13 -16.50
N LEU A 155 7.13 -32.82 -15.28
CA LEU A 155 8.24 -31.92 -14.98
C LEU A 155 8.22 -30.64 -15.83
N ARG A 156 7.08 -29.94 -15.84
CA ARG A 156 6.90 -28.67 -16.56
C ARG A 156 6.03 -27.69 -15.78
N ILE A 157 6.11 -26.42 -16.14
CA ILE A 157 5.15 -25.38 -15.72
C ILE A 157 4.41 -24.94 -16.98
N ASP A 158 3.09 -24.87 -16.91
CA ASP A 158 2.24 -24.39 -17.99
C ASP A 158 2.30 -22.85 -18.07
N GLU A 159 3.04 -22.34 -19.04
CA GLU A 159 3.26 -20.89 -19.20
C GLU A 159 1.98 -20.15 -19.59
N ASP A 160 1.02 -20.80 -20.25
CA ASP A 160 -0.27 -20.20 -20.62
C ASP A 160 -1.16 -19.96 -19.39
N LYS A 161 -0.97 -20.75 -18.32
CA LYS A 161 -1.67 -20.57 -17.04
C LYS A 161 -0.89 -19.71 -16.04
N CYS A 162 0.43 -19.69 -16.13
CA CYS A 162 1.28 -19.08 -15.13
C CYS A 162 1.11 -17.55 -15.09
N ILE A 163 0.61 -17.03 -13.97
CA ILE A 163 0.45 -15.58 -13.75
C ILE A 163 1.73 -14.86 -13.31
N GLY A 164 2.87 -15.57 -13.27
CA GLY A 164 4.14 -15.00 -12.87
C GLY A 164 4.20 -14.55 -11.40
N CYS A 165 3.45 -15.17 -10.49
CA CYS A 165 3.42 -14.74 -9.08
C CYS A 165 4.67 -15.15 -8.27
N LYS A 166 5.57 -16.01 -8.78
CA LYS A 166 6.74 -16.54 -8.05
C LYS A 166 6.49 -17.34 -6.76
N ALA A 167 5.24 -17.57 -6.33
CA ALA A 167 4.97 -18.35 -5.11
C ALA A 167 5.65 -19.74 -5.12
N CYS A 168 5.61 -20.46 -6.25
CA CYS A 168 6.26 -21.75 -6.40
C CYS A 168 7.79 -21.69 -6.49
N GLU A 169 8.37 -20.57 -6.96
CA GLU A 169 9.83 -20.34 -6.95
C GLU A 169 10.32 -20.22 -5.51
N HIS A 170 9.69 -19.33 -4.73
CA HIS A 170 10.07 -19.10 -3.33
C HIS A 170 9.79 -20.30 -2.41
N ALA A 171 8.75 -21.08 -2.71
CA ALA A 171 8.44 -22.27 -1.94
C ALA A 171 9.35 -23.48 -2.27
N CYS A 172 10.13 -23.45 -3.35
CA CYS A 172 10.90 -24.62 -3.77
C CYS A 172 12.12 -24.87 -2.85
N PRO A 173 12.17 -25.99 -2.09
CA PRO A 173 13.24 -26.21 -1.11
C PRO A 173 14.61 -26.55 -1.73
N VAL A 174 14.65 -26.73 -3.05
CA VAL A 174 15.84 -27.15 -3.81
C VAL A 174 16.10 -26.24 -5.00
N ASP A 175 15.46 -25.06 -5.03
CA ASP A 175 15.57 -24.04 -6.08
C ASP A 175 15.36 -24.58 -7.50
N ALA A 176 14.57 -25.65 -7.67
CA ALA A 176 14.37 -26.27 -8.97
C ALA A 176 13.55 -25.39 -9.92
N ILE A 177 12.84 -24.38 -9.42
CA ILE A 177 11.94 -23.51 -10.19
C ILE A 177 12.58 -22.13 -10.41
N VAL A 178 12.43 -21.59 -11.62
CA VAL A 178 12.78 -20.20 -11.95
C VAL A 178 11.65 -19.61 -12.78
N ILE A 179 11.08 -18.50 -12.31
CA ILE A 179 10.03 -17.71 -12.97
C ILE A 179 10.66 -16.36 -13.36
N GLU A 180 11.00 -16.23 -14.63
CA GLU A 180 11.47 -14.98 -15.20
C GLU A 180 10.26 -14.13 -15.58
N ARG A 181 10.15 -12.94 -14.98
CA ARG A 181 9.02 -12.02 -15.17
C ARG A 181 9.49 -10.57 -15.08
N THR A 182 8.67 -9.67 -15.58
CA THR A 182 8.79 -8.22 -15.34
C THR A 182 7.43 -7.66 -14.95
N LEU A 183 7.39 -6.60 -14.15
CA LEU A 183 6.19 -5.80 -13.93
C LEU A 183 6.11 -4.67 -14.97
N THR A 184 4.93 -4.38 -15.49
CA THR A 184 4.69 -3.14 -16.24
C THR A 184 4.99 -1.91 -15.36
N PRO A 185 5.29 -0.72 -15.91
CA PRO A 185 5.36 0.50 -15.10
C PRO A 185 4.09 0.73 -14.27
N PRO A 186 4.18 1.35 -13.08
CA PRO A 186 3.01 1.75 -12.32
C PRO A 186 2.28 2.90 -13.00
N GLU A 187 0.97 2.78 -13.12
CA GLU A 187 0.07 3.89 -13.42
C GLU A 187 -0.49 4.44 -12.10
N PHE A 188 -0.73 5.74 -11.99
CA PHE A 188 -1.13 6.39 -10.75
C PHE A 188 -2.50 7.05 -10.89
N GLU A 189 -3.34 6.88 -9.86
CA GLU A 189 -4.66 7.53 -9.75
C GLU A 189 -4.54 8.98 -9.26
N ARG A 190 -3.32 9.43 -8.91
CA ARG A 190 -3.06 10.72 -8.29
C ARG A 190 -1.85 11.38 -8.92
N GLU A 191 -1.94 12.69 -9.10
CA GLU A 191 -0.85 13.51 -9.61
C GLU A 191 -0.33 14.50 -8.58
N ILE A 192 0.96 14.81 -8.68
CA ILE A 192 1.61 15.83 -7.87
C ILE A 192 1.88 17.05 -8.75
N GLU A 193 1.39 18.20 -8.30
CA GLU A 193 1.58 19.48 -8.95
C GLU A 193 2.39 20.42 -8.04
N LEU A 194 3.33 21.15 -8.61
CA LEU A 194 4.10 22.19 -7.95
C LEU A 194 3.75 23.55 -8.56
N ASP A 195 3.32 24.47 -7.71
CA ASP A 195 3.22 25.89 -8.00
C ASP A 195 4.54 26.58 -7.61
N GLN A 196 5.31 26.96 -8.62
CA GLN A 196 6.63 27.58 -8.41
C GLN A 196 6.54 28.97 -7.78
N ASP A 197 5.44 29.72 -8.00
CA ASP A 197 5.28 31.08 -7.46
C ASP A 197 4.99 31.06 -5.96
N MET A 198 4.41 29.97 -5.45
CA MET A 198 4.18 29.78 -4.01
C MET A 198 5.34 29.05 -3.31
N CYS A 199 6.32 28.56 -4.07
CA CYS A 199 7.49 27.89 -3.50
C CYS A 199 8.42 28.94 -2.86
N ILE A 200 8.82 28.68 -1.62
CA ILE A 200 9.72 29.57 -0.85
C ILE A 200 11.11 28.99 -0.65
N GLY A 201 11.45 27.91 -1.37
CA GLY A 201 12.77 27.28 -1.30
C GLY A 201 13.14 26.68 0.06
N CYS A 202 12.16 26.29 0.89
CA CYS A 202 12.42 25.80 2.26
C CYS A 202 12.96 24.37 2.37
N GLU A 203 13.11 23.65 1.24
CA GLU A 203 13.67 22.30 1.13
C GLU A 203 12.97 21.16 1.90
N VAL A 204 11.93 21.43 2.70
CA VAL A 204 11.17 20.40 3.44
C VAL A 204 10.72 19.24 2.51
N CYS A 205 10.24 19.56 1.31
CA CYS A 205 9.81 18.56 0.33
C CYS A 205 10.93 17.64 -0.20
N VAL A 206 12.18 18.11 -0.18
CA VAL A 206 13.37 17.33 -0.51
C VAL A 206 13.64 16.36 0.63
N GLU A 207 13.66 16.87 1.87
CA GLU A 207 13.95 16.06 3.07
C GLU A 207 12.92 14.95 3.31
N VAL A 208 11.63 15.22 3.08
CA VAL A 208 10.56 14.22 3.33
C VAL A 208 10.34 13.24 2.18
N CYS A 209 11.04 13.38 1.05
CA CYS A 209 10.82 12.51 -0.11
C CYS A 209 11.45 11.13 0.13
N PRO A 210 10.67 10.04 0.25
CA PRO A 210 11.24 8.72 0.58
C PRO A 210 12.01 8.05 -0.57
N VAL A 211 12.00 8.65 -1.76
CA VAL A 211 12.57 8.07 -2.99
C VAL A 211 13.46 9.08 -3.74
N ASP A 212 13.88 10.14 -3.05
CA ASP A 212 14.76 11.20 -3.58
C ASP A 212 14.29 11.77 -4.93
N ALA A 213 12.97 11.86 -5.12
CA ALA A 213 12.36 12.33 -6.36
C ALA A 213 12.25 13.87 -6.43
N VAL A 214 12.62 14.59 -5.37
CA VAL A 214 12.55 16.05 -5.31
C VAL A 214 13.94 16.61 -5.08
N GLU A 215 14.31 17.63 -5.84
CA GLU A 215 15.59 18.35 -5.72
C GLU A 215 15.35 19.86 -5.88
N MET A 216 16.35 20.68 -5.59
CA MET A 216 16.28 22.12 -5.81
C MET A 216 16.90 22.49 -7.17
N GLU A 217 16.17 23.26 -7.97
CA GLU A 217 16.69 23.88 -9.19
C GLU A 217 16.65 25.41 -9.04
N GLY A 218 17.80 25.97 -8.64
CA GLY A 218 17.85 27.36 -8.17
C GLY A 218 17.13 27.50 -6.82
N ASP A 219 16.17 28.42 -6.74
CA ASP A 219 15.44 28.73 -5.50
C ASP A 219 14.08 28.01 -5.40
N VAL A 220 13.74 27.15 -6.37
CA VAL A 220 12.47 26.41 -6.41
C VAL A 220 12.71 24.90 -6.49
N ALA A 221 11.76 24.14 -5.96
CA ALA A 221 11.80 22.69 -6.04
C ALA A 221 11.57 22.21 -7.49
N ASN A 222 12.11 21.04 -7.81
CA ASN A 222 11.89 20.30 -9.05
C ASN A 222 11.54 18.85 -8.70
N ILE A 223 10.53 18.27 -9.37
CA ILE A 223 10.03 16.92 -9.10
C ILE A 223 10.32 16.01 -10.29
N SER A 224 11.16 14.99 -10.06
CA SER A 224 11.46 13.92 -11.01
C SER A 224 10.30 12.93 -11.09
N TYR A 225 9.42 13.13 -12.07
CA TYR A 225 8.22 12.30 -12.23
C TYR A 225 8.48 10.81 -12.50
N ASP A 226 9.64 10.46 -13.09
CA ASP A 226 10.05 9.06 -13.32
C ASP A 226 10.40 8.31 -12.02
N ARG A 227 10.83 9.04 -10.97
CA ARG A 227 11.17 8.48 -9.65
C ARG A 227 10.02 8.61 -8.67
N CYS A 228 9.16 9.60 -8.86
CA CYS A 228 8.10 9.93 -7.93
C CYS A 228 7.03 8.83 -7.86
N ILE A 229 6.90 8.22 -6.68
CA ILE A 229 5.90 7.16 -6.38
C ILE A 229 4.51 7.70 -5.99
N ARG A 230 4.26 9.00 -6.16
CA ARG A 230 2.99 9.68 -5.85
C ARG A 230 2.46 9.42 -4.43
N CYS A 231 3.34 9.29 -3.44
CA CYS A 231 2.96 9.10 -2.02
C CYS A 231 2.40 10.37 -1.35
N GLY A 232 2.71 11.55 -1.91
CA GLY A 232 2.19 12.84 -1.43
C GLY A 232 2.80 13.34 -0.13
N GLU A 233 3.92 12.77 0.35
CA GLU A 233 4.61 13.29 1.56
C GLU A 233 5.04 14.75 1.38
N CYS A 234 5.57 15.11 0.20
CA CYS A 234 5.95 16.48 -0.12
C CYS A 234 4.75 17.46 -0.09
N ALA A 235 3.56 17.02 -0.54
CA ALA A 235 2.36 17.85 -0.52
C ALA A 235 1.85 18.06 0.93
N ARG A 236 1.87 17.00 1.74
CA ARG A 236 1.42 17.03 3.14
C ARG A 236 2.29 17.91 4.05
N ASN A 237 3.57 18.03 3.72
CA ASN A 237 4.54 18.81 4.51
C ASN A 237 4.85 20.19 3.91
N CYS A 238 4.19 20.59 2.82
CA CYS A 238 4.46 21.89 2.20
C CYS A 238 3.79 23.03 3.00
N PRO A 239 4.56 23.93 3.64
CA PRO A 239 4.00 24.96 4.52
C PRO A 239 3.20 26.04 3.78
N THR A 240 3.51 26.26 2.50
CA THR A 240 2.83 27.26 1.65
C THR A 240 1.74 26.65 0.78
N GLY A 241 1.62 25.32 0.76
CA GLY A 241 0.72 24.62 -0.17
C GLY A 241 1.15 24.72 -1.64
N ALA A 242 2.41 25.05 -1.92
CA ALA A 242 3.00 25.04 -3.26
C ALA A 242 2.93 23.67 -3.92
N ILE A 243 3.06 22.58 -3.16
CA ILE A 243 2.92 21.23 -3.69
C ILE A 243 1.54 20.66 -3.31
N LYS A 244 0.80 20.16 -4.31
CA LYS A 244 -0.54 19.59 -4.14
C LYS A 244 -0.61 18.19 -4.72
N ILE A 245 -1.45 17.35 -4.14
CA ILE A 245 -1.84 16.06 -4.70
C ILE A 245 -3.29 16.14 -5.19
N LYS A 246 -3.56 15.73 -6.42
CA LYS A 246 -4.90 15.70 -7.01
C LYS A 246 -5.26 14.30 -7.48
N GLU A 247 -6.50 13.90 -7.25
CA GLU A 247 -7.05 12.69 -7.86
C GLU A 247 -7.21 12.91 -9.37
N VAL A 248 -6.68 11.99 -10.15
CA VAL A 248 -6.94 11.90 -11.58
C VAL A 248 -8.27 11.17 -11.72
N ARG A 249 -9.36 11.92 -11.83
CA ARG A 249 -10.65 11.31 -12.18
C ARG A 249 -10.51 10.79 -13.61
N GLU A 250 -10.71 9.48 -13.81
CA GLU A 250 -11.14 9.01 -15.12
C GLU A 250 -12.46 9.71 -15.42
N GLU A 251 -12.45 10.65 -16.37
CA GLU A 251 -13.68 11.02 -17.07
C GLU A 251 -14.11 9.76 -17.84
N VAL A 252 -15.03 8.99 -17.24
CA VAL A 252 -15.79 7.95 -17.92
C VAL A 252 -17.02 8.57 -18.57
#